data_AF-A0A2P2L0S1-F1
#
_entry.id   AF-A0A2P2L0S1-F1
#
_cell.length_a   1.000
_cell.length_b   1.000
_cell.length_c   1.000
_cell.angle_alpha   90.00
_cell.angle_beta   90.00
_cell.angle_gamma   90.00
#
_symmetry.space_group_name_H-M   'P 1'
#
loop_
_entity.id
_entity.type
_entity.pdbx_description
1 polymer ?
#
loop_
_entity_poly.entity_id
_entity_poly.type
_entity_poly.pdbx_seq_one_letter_code
_entity_poly.pdbx_strand_id
1 'polypeptide(L)'
;MKNIILDPDVPPNCDASSQEFDLQPGAKFKLGSGDRDEILMELLSSFSLEGISPQWNRPRPPILPIQDGELVWLNPDNSHELVWDHGMCADTSRGAAVKDLITKALKGPLAPSHQEQVLVELAHDPKLVYHCGVTPRKLPELVENNPLIAVEVLTKLINSPEIADYFTILVNMDMSLHSMEVVNRLTTAVELPKEFVRMYITNCISSCENIKDKYMQNRLVRLVCVFLQSLIRNRIIDVKDLFIEVQAFCIEFSRIREAAGLFRLLKGLENQGTSSCAWAGQGEKTR
;
A
#
# COMPACT_ATOMS: atom_id res chain seq x y z
N MET A 1 36.18 45.85 -76.58
CA MET A 1 36.41 47.08 -75.78
C MET A 1 35.26 47.19 -74.79
N LYS A 2 35.58 47.63 -73.56
CA LYS A 2 34.88 47.35 -72.29
C LYS A 2 33.36 47.58 -72.33
N ASN A 3 32.59 46.52 -72.10
CA ASN A 3 31.19 46.62 -71.67
C ASN A 3 31.19 47.13 -70.23
N ILE A 4 31.05 48.44 -70.07
CA ILE A 4 30.86 49.06 -68.76
C ILE A 4 29.38 48.93 -68.45
N ILE A 5 29.05 47.99 -67.57
CA ILE A 5 27.72 47.92 -66.94
C ILE A 5 27.62 49.17 -66.08
N LEU A 6 26.66 50.04 -66.39
CA LEU A 6 26.35 51.20 -65.57
C LEU A 6 25.69 50.71 -64.27
N ASP A 7 26.18 51.24 -63.15
CA ASP A 7 25.65 50.95 -61.83
C ASP A 7 24.18 51.41 -61.76
N PRO A 8 23.21 50.50 -61.52
CA PRO A 8 21.78 50.82 -61.56
C PRO A 8 21.35 51.79 -60.45
N ASP A 9 22.19 52.04 -59.44
CA ASP A 9 21.89 52.93 -58.33
C ASP A 9 22.28 54.40 -58.61
N VAL A 10 22.87 54.71 -59.77
CA VAL A 10 23.25 56.09 -60.16
C VAL A 10 22.22 56.69 -61.13
N PRO A 11 21.59 57.83 -60.80
CA PRO A 11 20.64 58.49 -61.70
C PRO A 11 21.31 58.91 -63.02
N PRO A 12 20.62 58.79 -64.18
CA PRO A 12 21.23 58.95 -65.50
C PRO A 12 21.75 60.37 -65.82
N ASN A 13 21.45 61.36 -64.99
CA ASN A 13 21.86 62.76 -65.17
C ASN A 13 22.95 63.21 -64.18
N CYS A 14 23.50 62.31 -63.36
CA CYS A 14 24.61 62.63 -62.47
C CYS A 14 25.94 62.46 -63.20
N ASP A 15 26.50 63.58 -63.68
CA ASP A 15 27.89 63.62 -64.12
C ASP A 15 28.81 63.76 -62.90
N ALA A 16 29.59 62.72 -62.62
CA ALA A 16 30.57 62.71 -61.52
C ALA A 16 31.73 63.71 -61.73
N SER A 17 31.81 64.36 -62.89
CA SER A 17 32.81 65.37 -63.23
C SER A 17 32.26 66.80 -63.30
N SER A 18 31.06 67.06 -62.74
CA SER A 18 30.50 68.40 -62.70
C SER A 18 31.34 69.36 -61.84
N GLN A 19 31.62 70.56 -62.38
CA GLN A 19 32.39 71.63 -61.71
C GLN A 19 31.69 72.20 -60.46
N GLU A 20 30.47 71.75 -60.12
CA GLU A 20 29.75 72.16 -58.91
C GLU A 20 30.38 71.60 -57.62
N PHE A 21 31.23 70.57 -57.73
CA PHE A 21 31.93 69.96 -56.60
C PHE A 21 33.34 70.51 -56.36
N ASP A 22 33.84 71.42 -57.20
CA ASP A 22 35.13 72.08 -56.98
C ASP A 22 34.99 73.18 -55.91
N LEU A 23 35.12 72.75 -54.65
CA LEU A 23 35.19 73.64 -53.49
C LEU A 23 36.49 74.46 -53.52
N GLN A 24 36.42 75.70 -54.01
CA GLN A 24 37.47 76.69 -53.75
C GLN A 24 37.34 77.21 -52.31
N PRO A 25 38.41 77.16 -51.47
CA PRO A 25 38.34 77.60 -50.09
C PRO A 25 38.14 79.11 -50.01
N GLY A 26 36.96 79.56 -49.56
CA GLY A 26 36.73 80.96 -49.17
C GLY A 26 35.49 81.67 -49.76
N ALA A 27 34.70 81.02 -50.60
CA ALA A 27 33.47 81.62 -51.12
C ALA A 27 32.25 81.27 -50.24
N LYS A 28 31.55 82.30 -49.73
CA LYS A 28 30.22 82.15 -49.12
C LYS A 28 29.18 81.98 -50.22
N PHE A 29 28.47 80.85 -50.22
CA PHE A 29 27.26 80.69 -51.02
C PHE A 29 26.19 81.65 -50.52
N LYS A 30 25.73 82.56 -51.39
CA LYS A 30 24.65 83.48 -51.10
C LYS A 30 23.63 83.41 -52.21
N LEU A 31 22.66 82.49 -52.06
CA LEU A 31 21.35 82.62 -52.67
C LEU A 31 20.33 81.88 -51.80
N GLY A 32 19.28 82.59 -51.37
CA GLY A 32 18.13 82.03 -50.63
C GLY A 32 18.22 82.15 -49.12
N SER A 33 17.76 83.29 -48.59
CA SER A 33 17.55 83.54 -47.16
C SER A 33 16.34 82.75 -46.66
N GLY A 34 16.52 81.46 -46.40
CA GLY A 34 15.61 80.63 -45.62
C GLY A 34 16.44 79.94 -44.54
N ASP A 35 15.92 79.90 -43.30
CA ASP A 35 16.60 79.21 -42.23
C ASP A 35 16.78 77.74 -42.63
N ARG A 36 18.01 77.26 -42.58
CA ARG A 36 18.38 75.95 -43.10
C ARG A 36 17.63 74.85 -42.37
N ASP A 37 17.32 75.10 -41.10
CA ASP A 37 16.55 74.23 -40.24
C ASP A 37 15.04 74.28 -40.56
N GLU A 38 14.54 75.41 -41.05
CA GLU A 38 13.14 75.57 -41.45
C GLU A 38 12.84 74.83 -42.76
N ILE A 39 13.77 74.88 -43.73
CA ILE A 39 13.70 74.09 -44.97
C ILE A 39 13.82 72.59 -44.66
N LEU A 40 14.69 72.21 -43.71
CA LEU A 40 14.88 70.82 -43.31
C LEU A 40 13.64 70.27 -42.59
N MET A 41 12.99 71.09 -41.77
CA MET A 41 11.73 70.74 -41.12
C MET A 41 10.58 70.66 -42.13
N GLU A 42 10.52 71.54 -43.13
CA GLU A 42 9.53 71.48 -44.22
C GLU A 42 9.72 70.22 -45.10
N LEU A 43 10.97 69.83 -45.38
CA LEU A 43 11.29 68.57 -46.05
C LEU A 43 10.87 67.37 -45.18
N LEU A 44 11.25 67.31 -43.91
CA LEU A 44 10.86 66.21 -43.02
C LEU A 44 9.34 66.12 -42.78
N SER A 45 8.63 67.25 -42.90
CA SER A 45 7.17 67.31 -42.80
C SER A 45 6.45 66.85 -44.08
N SER A 46 7.09 66.99 -45.25
CA SER A 46 6.53 66.62 -46.55
C SER A 46 6.81 65.17 -46.95
N PHE A 47 7.82 64.53 -46.33
CA PHE A 47 8.07 63.11 -46.46
C PHE A 47 7.39 62.33 -45.32
N SER A 48 6.26 61.69 -45.60
CA SER A 48 5.75 60.66 -44.69
C SER A 48 6.76 59.51 -44.63
N LEU A 49 7.33 59.28 -43.44
CA LEU A 49 8.19 58.13 -43.15
C LEU A 49 7.41 56.81 -43.06
N GLU A 50 6.09 56.81 -43.28
CA GLU A 50 5.28 55.60 -43.39
C GLU A 50 5.65 54.84 -44.67
N GLY A 51 6.49 53.82 -44.53
CA GLY A 51 6.80 52.86 -45.60
C GLY A 51 8.27 52.64 -45.92
N ILE A 52 9.20 53.35 -45.25
CA ILE A 52 10.66 53.18 -45.45
C ILE A 52 11.23 52.08 -44.52
N SER A 53 10.43 51.52 -43.63
CA SER A 53 10.83 50.32 -42.86
C SER A 53 10.83 49.09 -43.78
N PRO A 54 11.89 48.26 -43.78
CA PRO A 54 11.89 47.03 -44.57
C PRO A 54 10.71 46.15 -44.11
N GLN A 55 9.82 45.82 -45.03
CA GLN A 55 8.74 44.88 -44.73
C GLN A 55 9.37 43.53 -44.34
N TRP A 56 9.16 43.11 -43.10
CA TRP A 56 9.71 41.85 -42.57
C TRP A 56 8.90 40.65 -43.07
N ASN A 57 8.87 40.49 -44.39
CA ASN A 57 8.15 39.41 -45.06
C ASN A 57 8.87 38.10 -44.74
N ARG A 58 8.29 37.31 -43.83
CA ARG A 58 8.70 35.92 -43.56
C ARG A 58 7.72 34.97 -44.25
N PRO A 59 7.82 34.76 -45.58
CA PRO A 59 7.00 33.74 -46.22
C PRO A 59 7.31 32.38 -45.56
N ARG A 60 6.28 31.53 -45.43
CA ARG A 60 6.50 30.16 -44.92
C ARG A 60 7.55 29.49 -45.81
N PRO A 61 8.55 28.79 -45.23
CA PRO A 61 9.54 28.06 -46.01
C PRO A 61 8.87 27.17 -47.06
N PRO A 62 9.35 27.13 -48.30
CA PRO A 62 8.81 26.23 -49.30
C PRO A 62 9.06 24.78 -48.85
N ILE A 63 8.01 23.96 -48.90
CA ILE A 63 8.12 22.52 -48.66
C ILE A 63 8.74 21.92 -49.93
N LEU A 64 9.99 21.49 -49.83
CA LEU A 64 10.66 20.78 -50.92
C LEU A 64 10.13 19.34 -51.01
N PRO A 65 10.05 18.75 -52.22
CA PRO A 65 9.71 17.35 -52.37
C PRO A 65 10.81 16.47 -51.74
N ILE A 66 10.39 15.37 -51.13
CA ILE A 66 11.28 14.38 -50.50
C ILE A 66 12.20 13.80 -51.58
N GLN A 67 13.51 13.82 -51.35
CA GLN A 67 14.51 13.29 -52.29
C GLN A 67 14.78 11.79 -52.03
N ASP A 68 15.26 11.07 -53.05
CA ASP A 68 15.62 9.65 -52.92
C ASP A 68 16.71 9.46 -51.85
N GLY A 69 16.37 8.79 -50.75
CA GLY A 69 17.26 8.53 -49.61
C GLY A 69 16.97 9.35 -48.35
N GLU A 70 15.98 10.25 -48.37
CA GLU A 70 15.56 11.01 -47.19
C GLU A 70 14.69 10.15 -46.25
N LEU A 71 15.00 10.17 -44.94
CA LEU A 71 14.22 9.46 -43.93
C LEU A 71 12.89 10.18 -43.69
N VAL A 72 11.79 9.55 -44.07
CA VAL A 72 10.43 10.07 -43.82
C VAL A 72 10.07 9.86 -42.35
N TRP A 73 9.68 10.95 -41.68
CA TRP A 73 9.15 10.83 -40.33
C TRP A 73 7.74 10.23 -40.38
N LEU A 74 7.63 8.95 -40.06
CA LEU A 74 6.36 8.26 -39.91
C LEU A 74 5.72 8.77 -38.62
N ASN A 75 4.69 9.59 -38.73
CA ASN A 75 3.79 9.82 -37.62
C ASN A 75 2.81 8.63 -37.60
N PRO A 76 2.99 7.63 -36.70
CA PRO A 76 1.98 6.59 -36.55
C PRO A 76 0.64 7.26 -36.27
N ASP A 77 -0.41 6.73 -36.88
CA ASP A 77 -1.75 7.19 -36.66
C ASP A 77 -2.11 7.04 -35.17
N ASN A 78 -2.50 8.15 -34.54
CA ASN A 78 -3.01 8.16 -33.16
C ASN A 78 -4.39 7.50 -33.04
N SER A 79 -4.72 6.54 -33.92
CA SER A 79 -5.94 5.73 -33.92
C SER A 79 -5.89 4.66 -32.80
N HIS A 80 -5.36 5.01 -31.63
CA HIS A 80 -5.44 4.15 -30.47
C HIS A 80 -6.85 4.26 -29.91
N GLU A 81 -7.62 3.17 -30.02
CA GLU A 81 -8.83 3.03 -29.22
C GLU A 81 -8.42 3.09 -27.73
N LEU A 82 -9.11 3.93 -26.98
CA LEU A 82 -8.85 4.14 -25.57
C LEU A 82 -9.30 2.88 -24.80
N VAL A 83 -8.42 1.87 -24.73
CA VAL A 83 -8.68 0.65 -23.97
C VAL A 83 -8.37 0.94 -22.49
N TRP A 84 -9.40 1.31 -21.74
CA TRP A 84 -9.31 1.35 -20.29
C TRP A 84 -9.42 -0.06 -19.71
N ASP A 85 -8.56 -0.41 -18.76
CA ASP A 85 -8.84 -1.54 -17.88
C ASP A 85 -9.93 -1.12 -16.88
N HIS A 86 -11.14 -1.62 -17.09
CA HIS A 86 -12.29 -1.31 -16.24
C HIS A 86 -12.21 -2.00 -14.86
N GLY A 87 -11.23 -2.90 -14.65
CA GLY A 87 -10.89 -3.47 -13.34
C GLY A 87 -9.91 -2.62 -12.54
N MET A 88 -9.27 -1.62 -13.16
CA MET A 88 -8.30 -0.77 -12.48
C MET A 88 -9.01 0.11 -11.44
N CYS A 89 -8.73 -0.14 -10.14
CA CYS A 89 -9.36 0.49 -8.97
C CYS A 89 -10.77 0.04 -8.58
N ALA A 90 -11.34 -1.02 -9.18
CA ALA A 90 -12.64 -1.56 -8.77
C ALA A 90 -12.62 -2.10 -7.32
N ASP A 91 -11.51 -2.73 -6.92
CA ASP A 91 -11.31 -3.32 -5.59
C ASP A 91 -11.06 -2.28 -4.49
N THR A 92 -10.69 -1.04 -4.85
CA THR A 92 -10.47 0.03 -3.86
C THR A 92 -11.78 0.36 -3.12
N SER A 93 -12.93 0.24 -3.80
CA SER A 93 -14.24 0.51 -3.20
C SER A 93 -14.64 -0.56 -2.15
N ARG A 94 -14.45 -1.84 -2.49
CA ARG A 94 -14.74 -2.98 -1.60
C ARG A 94 -13.77 -3.02 -0.42
N GLY A 95 -12.47 -2.86 -0.69
CA GLY A 95 -11.45 -2.77 0.34
C GLY A 95 -11.64 -1.57 1.27
N ALA A 96 -12.06 -0.41 0.75
CA ALA A 96 -12.42 0.75 1.57
C ALA A 96 -13.65 0.47 2.45
N ALA A 97 -14.69 -0.17 1.92
CA ALA A 97 -15.87 -0.54 2.69
C ALA A 97 -15.55 -1.52 3.83
N VAL A 98 -14.76 -2.57 3.54
CA VAL A 98 -14.29 -3.51 4.57
C VAL A 98 -13.43 -2.80 5.60
N LYS A 99 -12.51 -1.93 5.18
CA LYS A 99 -11.68 -1.13 6.08
C LYS A 99 -12.53 -0.24 6.99
N ASP A 100 -13.55 0.42 6.47
CA ASP A 100 -14.49 1.22 7.26
C ASP A 100 -15.24 0.36 8.28
N LEU A 101 -15.69 -0.83 7.89
CA LEU A 101 -16.33 -1.78 8.81
C LEU A 101 -15.36 -2.26 9.91
N ILE A 102 -14.10 -2.55 9.58
CA ILE A 102 -13.07 -2.90 10.55
C ILE A 102 -12.77 -1.73 11.49
N THR A 103 -12.72 -0.49 11.01
CA THR A 103 -12.52 0.67 11.88
C THR A 103 -13.67 0.88 12.87
N LYS A 104 -14.90 0.50 12.48
CA LYS A 104 -16.05 0.46 13.38
C LYS A 104 -15.95 -0.72 14.36
N ALA A 105 -15.49 -1.88 13.90
CA ALA A 105 -15.30 -3.08 14.72
C ALA A 105 -14.26 -2.89 15.84
N LEU A 106 -13.26 -2.04 15.62
CA LEU A 106 -12.28 -1.66 16.65
C LEU A 106 -12.87 -0.80 17.77
N LYS A 107 -13.92 -0.03 17.47
CA LYS A 107 -14.55 0.87 18.45
C LYS A 107 -15.68 0.20 19.24
N GLY A 108 -16.23 -0.90 18.74
CA GLY A 108 -17.35 -1.58 19.38
C GLY A 108 -17.88 -2.77 18.59
N PRO A 109 -18.87 -3.48 19.14
CA PRO A 109 -19.46 -4.65 18.51
C PRO A 109 -20.18 -4.27 17.22
N LEU A 110 -19.91 -5.01 16.15
CA LEU A 110 -20.52 -4.80 14.85
C LEU A 110 -21.88 -5.53 14.78
N ALA A 111 -22.83 -4.98 14.03
CA ALA A 111 -24.12 -5.65 13.78
C ALA A 111 -23.88 -6.98 13.03
N PRO A 112 -24.68 -8.04 13.29
CA PRO A 112 -24.46 -9.36 12.67
C PRO A 112 -24.40 -9.33 11.14
N SER A 113 -25.22 -8.49 10.49
CA SER A 113 -25.21 -8.30 9.03
C SER A 113 -23.88 -7.74 8.52
N HIS A 114 -23.28 -6.79 9.25
CA HIS A 114 -21.98 -6.23 8.89
C HIS A 114 -20.84 -7.21 9.19
N GLN A 115 -20.96 -8.04 10.24
CA GLN A 115 -19.99 -9.10 10.51
C GLN A 115 -19.97 -10.11 9.37
N GLU A 116 -21.13 -10.59 8.94
CA GLU A 116 -21.26 -11.51 7.81
C GLU A 116 -20.70 -10.91 6.52
N GLN A 117 -20.99 -9.63 6.25
CA GLN A 117 -20.42 -8.92 5.10
C GLN A 117 -18.89 -8.93 5.11
N VAL A 118 -18.26 -8.60 6.24
CA VAL A 118 -16.79 -8.64 6.36
C VAL A 118 -16.26 -10.05 6.10
N LEU A 119 -16.89 -11.09 6.67
CA LEU A 119 -16.45 -12.47 6.51
C LEU A 119 -16.55 -12.94 5.04
N VAL A 120 -17.65 -12.61 4.35
CA VAL A 120 -17.84 -12.98 2.93
C VAL A 120 -16.82 -12.26 2.04
N GLU A 121 -16.57 -10.98 2.28
CA GLU A 121 -15.59 -10.21 1.51
C GLU A 121 -14.15 -10.72 1.74
N LEU A 122 -13.80 -11.05 2.97
CA LEU A 122 -12.50 -11.65 3.31
C LEU A 122 -12.32 -13.08 2.77
N ALA A 123 -13.42 -13.83 2.62
CA ALA A 123 -13.40 -15.13 1.96
C ALA A 123 -13.22 -15.00 0.45
N HIS A 124 -13.79 -13.96 -0.17
CA HIS A 124 -13.68 -13.70 -1.59
C HIS A 124 -12.28 -13.21 -2.00
N ASP A 125 -11.73 -12.25 -1.27
CA ASP A 125 -10.35 -11.78 -1.48
C ASP A 125 -9.54 -11.77 -0.16
N PRO A 126 -8.73 -12.83 0.08
CA PRO A 126 -7.85 -12.92 1.23
C PRO A 126 -6.80 -11.80 1.32
N LYS A 127 -6.47 -11.12 0.21
CA LYS A 127 -5.47 -10.04 0.20
C LYS A 127 -6.00 -8.77 0.86
N LEU A 128 -7.32 -8.61 1.00
CA LEU A 128 -7.93 -7.48 1.67
C LEU A 128 -7.44 -7.32 3.12
N VAL A 129 -7.00 -8.40 3.77
CA VAL A 129 -6.51 -8.35 5.15
C VAL A 129 -5.30 -7.42 5.30
N TYR A 130 -4.43 -7.33 4.28
CA TYR A 130 -3.30 -6.40 4.27
C TYR A 130 -3.74 -4.92 4.15
N HIS A 131 -4.96 -4.68 3.68
CA HIS A 131 -5.55 -3.34 3.50
C HIS A 131 -6.51 -2.92 4.62
N CYS A 132 -6.97 -3.87 5.45
CA CYS A 132 -7.88 -3.62 6.57
C CYS A 132 -7.27 -2.73 7.67
N GLY A 133 -5.94 -2.58 7.71
CA GLY A 133 -5.27 -1.71 8.69
C GLY A 133 -5.38 -2.21 10.14
N VAL A 134 -5.66 -3.49 10.33
CA VAL A 134 -5.50 -4.17 11.62
C VAL A 134 -4.00 -4.24 11.86
N THR A 135 -3.51 -3.55 12.89
CA THR A 135 -2.13 -3.67 13.33
C THR A 135 -2.07 -4.51 14.61
N PRO A 136 -0.93 -5.14 14.96
CA PRO A 136 -0.83 -5.95 16.18
C PRO A 136 -1.29 -5.20 17.44
N ARG A 137 -1.04 -3.89 17.51
CA ARG A 137 -1.46 -3.03 18.63
C ARG A 137 -2.98 -2.89 18.80
N LYS A 138 -3.72 -2.99 17.70
CA LYS A 138 -5.20 -2.87 17.67
C LYS A 138 -5.89 -4.23 17.77
N LEU A 139 -5.13 -5.32 17.72
CA LEU A 139 -5.66 -6.68 17.84
C LEU A 139 -6.43 -6.90 19.16
N PRO A 140 -5.98 -6.42 20.35
CA PRO A 140 -6.73 -6.62 21.59
C PRO A 140 -8.13 -5.99 21.53
N GLU A 141 -8.24 -4.77 20.99
CA GLU A 141 -9.51 -4.07 20.81
C GLU A 141 -10.45 -4.83 19.86
N LEU A 142 -9.90 -5.43 18.80
CA LEU A 142 -10.68 -6.23 17.86
C LEU A 142 -11.18 -7.53 18.50
N VAL A 143 -10.32 -8.21 19.26
CA VAL A 143 -10.65 -9.47 19.94
C VAL A 143 -11.78 -9.26 20.95
N GLU A 144 -11.69 -8.20 21.77
CA GLU A 144 -12.70 -7.93 22.79
C GLU A 144 -14.07 -7.52 22.22
N ASN A 145 -14.08 -6.77 21.11
CA ASN A 145 -15.34 -6.31 20.52
C ASN A 145 -15.95 -7.32 19.53
N ASN A 146 -15.12 -8.01 18.75
CA ASN A 146 -15.55 -8.85 17.62
C ASN A 146 -14.62 -10.07 17.42
N PRO A 147 -14.72 -11.11 18.28
CA PRO A 147 -13.82 -12.27 18.25
C PRO A 147 -13.87 -13.06 16.93
N LEU A 148 -15.03 -13.16 16.29
CA LEU A 148 -15.17 -13.89 15.01
C LEU A 148 -14.39 -13.24 13.87
N ILE A 149 -14.40 -11.91 13.79
CA ILE A 149 -13.65 -11.16 12.79
C ILE A 149 -12.15 -11.33 13.05
N ALA A 150 -11.73 -11.30 14.31
CA ALA A 150 -10.33 -11.52 14.68
C ALA A 150 -9.83 -12.90 14.23
N VAL A 151 -10.63 -13.95 14.40
CA VAL A 151 -10.28 -15.31 13.91
C VAL A 151 -10.09 -15.33 12.40
N GLU A 152 -11.01 -14.77 11.63
CA GLU A 152 -10.90 -14.78 10.16
C GLU A 152 -9.67 -14.01 9.69
N VAL A 153 -9.42 -12.82 10.26
CA VAL A 153 -8.24 -12.00 9.96
C VAL A 153 -6.94 -12.77 10.26
N LEU A 154 -6.83 -13.36 11.46
CA LEU A 154 -5.64 -14.13 11.86
C LEU A 154 -5.45 -15.40 11.02
N THR A 155 -6.55 -16.05 10.61
CA THR A 155 -6.51 -17.23 9.73
C THR A 155 -5.94 -16.89 8.36
N LYS A 156 -6.28 -15.74 7.77
CA LYS A 156 -5.70 -15.32 6.49
C LYS A 156 -4.25 -14.82 6.62
N LEU A 157 -3.86 -14.31 7.79
CA LEU A 157 -2.49 -13.83 8.05
C LEU A 157 -1.51 -14.93 8.46
N ILE A 158 -1.95 -16.18 8.64
CA ILE A 158 -1.10 -17.25 9.17
C ILE A 158 0.18 -17.50 8.37
N ASN A 159 0.13 -17.29 7.05
CA ASN A 159 1.26 -17.47 6.13
C ASN A 159 2.08 -16.19 5.93
N SER A 160 1.68 -15.07 6.55
CA SER A 160 2.39 -13.80 6.48
C SER A 160 3.60 -13.81 7.44
N PRO A 161 4.74 -13.21 7.06
CA PRO A 161 5.88 -13.06 7.97
C PRO A 161 5.55 -12.20 9.20
N GLU A 162 4.53 -11.35 9.13
CA GLU A 162 4.12 -10.46 10.23
C GLU A 162 3.35 -11.18 11.35
N ILE A 163 2.91 -12.42 11.15
CA ILE A 163 2.04 -13.15 12.10
C ILE A 163 2.66 -13.31 13.50
N ALA A 164 3.99 -13.37 13.57
CA ALA A 164 4.72 -13.52 14.84
C ALA A 164 4.42 -12.37 15.83
N ASP A 165 4.26 -11.15 15.32
CA ASP A 165 3.93 -9.98 16.16
C ASP A 165 2.50 -10.08 16.70
N TYR A 166 1.55 -10.53 15.87
CA TYR A 166 0.17 -10.76 16.29
C TYR A 166 0.09 -11.84 17.37
N PHE A 167 0.84 -12.93 17.21
CA PHE A 167 0.94 -13.98 18.22
C PHE A 167 1.56 -13.50 19.53
N THR A 168 2.60 -12.68 19.45
CA THR A 168 3.21 -12.08 20.65
C THR A 168 2.19 -11.23 21.40
N ILE A 169 1.42 -10.40 20.70
CA ILE A 169 0.35 -9.63 21.34
C ILE A 169 -0.72 -10.57 21.92
N LEU A 170 -1.17 -11.56 21.15
CA LEU A 170 -2.22 -12.50 21.57
C LEU A 170 -1.85 -13.31 22.83
N VAL A 171 -0.58 -13.68 23.02
CA VAL A 171 -0.08 -14.28 24.26
C VAL A 171 -0.10 -13.31 25.43
N ASN A 172 0.23 -12.03 25.18
CA ASN A 172 0.34 -11.01 26.23
C ASN A 172 -0.98 -10.29 26.55
N MET A 173 -2.08 -10.61 25.86
CA MET A 173 -3.40 -10.07 26.19
C MET A 173 -3.89 -10.59 27.53
N ASP A 174 -4.73 -9.79 28.19
CA ASP A 174 -5.44 -10.24 29.37
C ASP A 174 -6.31 -11.47 29.06
N MET A 175 -6.28 -12.45 29.96
CA MET A 175 -7.03 -13.68 29.79
C MET A 175 -8.54 -13.39 29.89
N SER A 176 -9.25 -13.51 28.76
CA SER A 176 -10.68 -13.23 28.64
C SER A 176 -11.39 -14.38 27.91
N LEU A 177 -12.73 -14.38 27.96
CA LEU A 177 -13.52 -15.34 27.17
C LEU A 177 -13.27 -15.17 25.68
N HIS A 178 -13.19 -13.92 25.21
CA HIS A 178 -12.99 -13.59 23.81
C HIS A 178 -11.60 -14.02 23.31
N SER A 179 -10.53 -13.74 24.07
CA SER A 179 -9.17 -14.15 23.68
C SER A 179 -9.03 -15.67 23.65
N MET A 180 -9.60 -16.38 24.64
CA MET A 180 -9.62 -17.85 24.63
C MET A 180 -10.48 -18.44 23.51
N GLU A 181 -11.62 -17.83 23.16
CA GLU A 181 -12.43 -18.27 22.03
C GLU A 181 -11.63 -18.17 20.72
N VAL A 182 -10.93 -17.04 20.51
CA VAL A 182 -10.10 -16.81 19.32
C VAL A 182 -9.02 -17.88 19.21
N VAL A 183 -8.25 -18.12 20.28
CA VAL A 183 -7.20 -19.14 20.26
C VAL A 183 -7.80 -20.53 20.03
N ASN A 184 -8.89 -20.89 20.72
CA ASN A 184 -9.54 -22.20 20.54
C ASN A 184 -10.00 -22.43 19.09
N ARG A 185 -10.64 -21.43 18.47
CA ARG A 185 -11.05 -21.51 17.06
C ARG A 185 -9.87 -21.56 16.10
N LEU A 186 -8.85 -20.74 16.31
CA LEU A 186 -7.65 -20.76 15.47
C LEU A 186 -6.96 -22.12 15.49
N THR A 187 -6.86 -22.72 16.68
CA THR A 187 -6.23 -24.03 16.82
C THR A 187 -6.98 -25.14 16.08
N THR A 188 -8.29 -24.98 15.83
CA THR A 188 -9.08 -25.91 15.01
C THR A 188 -9.09 -25.57 13.51
N ALA A 189 -8.79 -24.32 13.14
CA ALA A 189 -8.85 -23.84 11.76
C ALA A 189 -7.50 -23.96 11.04
N VAL A 190 -6.39 -23.80 11.75
CA VAL A 190 -5.02 -23.78 11.21
C VAL A 190 -4.05 -24.53 12.12
N GLU A 191 -2.97 -25.06 11.53
CA GLU A 191 -1.87 -25.65 12.29
C GLU A 191 -1.03 -24.55 12.94
N LEU A 192 -1.27 -24.28 14.23
CA LEU A 192 -0.51 -23.30 14.99
C LEU A 192 0.87 -23.86 15.42
N PRO A 193 1.91 -23.02 15.47
CA PRO A 193 3.20 -23.42 16.03
C PRO A 193 3.06 -23.92 17.47
N LYS A 194 3.61 -25.11 17.77
CA LYS A 194 3.55 -25.71 19.11
C LYS A 194 4.14 -24.80 20.20
N GLU A 195 5.15 -24.01 19.84
CA GLU A 195 5.78 -23.04 20.73
C GLU A 195 4.81 -21.94 21.17
N PHE A 196 4.01 -21.41 20.24
CA PHE A 196 2.98 -20.42 20.54
C PHE A 196 1.94 -21.00 21.52
N VAL A 197 1.45 -22.21 21.25
CA VAL A 197 0.44 -22.85 22.11
C VAL A 197 0.98 -23.10 23.52
N ARG A 198 2.24 -23.54 23.64
CA ARG A 198 2.92 -23.71 24.95
C ARG A 198 3.01 -22.41 25.72
N MET A 199 3.58 -21.36 25.09
CA MET A 199 3.71 -20.05 25.73
C MET A 199 2.34 -19.49 26.17
N TYR A 200 1.30 -19.68 25.35
CA TYR A 200 -0.05 -19.27 25.70
C TYR A 200 -0.55 -20.02 26.94
N ILE A 201 -0.38 -21.34 27.02
CA ILE A 201 -0.79 -22.15 28.17
C ILE A 201 -0.03 -21.75 29.44
N THR A 202 1.29 -21.57 29.36
CA THR A 202 2.09 -21.11 30.50
C THR A 202 1.62 -19.74 30.99
N ASN A 203 1.30 -18.81 30.08
CA ASN A 203 0.73 -17.53 30.46
C ASN A 203 -0.67 -17.67 31.10
N CYS A 204 -1.51 -18.59 30.61
CA CYS A 204 -2.82 -18.88 31.21
C CYS A 204 -2.67 -19.34 32.67
N ILE A 205 -1.74 -20.26 32.93
CA ILE A 205 -1.49 -20.86 34.25
C ILE A 205 -0.93 -19.81 35.21
N SER A 206 0.12 -19.11 34.80
CA SER A 206 0.72 -18.00 35.58
C SER A 206 -0.31 -16.90 35.88
N SER A 207 -1.16 -16.55 34.92
CA SER A 207 -2.24 -15.58 35.13
C SER A 207 -3.26 -16.05 36.16
N CYS A 208 -3.58 -17.35 36.19
CA CYS A 208 -4.48 -17.91 37.22
C CYS A 208 -3.87 -17.83 38.63
N GLU A 209 -2.57 -18.06 38.79
CA GLU A 209 -1.86 -18.02 40.08
C GLU A 209 -1.79 -16.60 40.67
N ASN A 210 -1.64 -15.58 39.81
CA ASN A 210 -1.42 -14.20 40.23
C ASN A 210 -2.71 -13.41 40.54
N ILE A 211 -3.90 -13.94 40.25
CA ILE A 211 -5.17 -13.27 40.55
C ILE A 211 -5.48 -13.31 42.05
N LYS A 212 -5.63 -12.12 42.65
CA LYS A 212 -5.92 -11.97 44.08
C LYS A 212 -7.37 -12.30 44.46
N ASP A 213 -8.32 -12.02 43.57
CA ASP A 213 -9.74 -12.29 43.81
C ASP A 213 -10.05 -13.77 43.54
N LYS A 214 -10.26 -14.52 44.63
CA LYS A 214 -10.57 -15.95 44.59
C LYS A 214 -11.83 -16.28 43.79
N TYR A 215 -12.82 -15.40 43.75
CA TYR A 215 -14.03 -15.62 42.97
C TYR A 215 -13.75 -15.54 41.47
N MET A 216 -13.01 -14.50 41.06
CA MET A 216 -12.57 -14.33 39.67
C MET A 216 -11.58 -15.42 39.25
N GLN A 217 -10.63 -15.77 40.12
CA GLN A 217 -9.70 -16.87 39.90
C GLN A 217 -10.44 -18.19 39.64
N ASN A 218 -11.43 -18.54 40.47
CA ASN A 218 -12.23 -19.75 40.26
C ASN A 218 -12.94 -19.75 38.90
N ARG A 219 -13.44 -18.59 38.45
CA ARG A 219 -14.06 -18.48 37.12
C ARG A 219 -13.04 -18.66 36.00
N LEU A 220 -11.87 -18.03 36.11
CA LEU A 220 -10.83 -18.13 35.10
C LEU A 220 -10.28 -19.56 35.01
N VAL A 221 -10.01 -20.20 36.15
CA VAL A 221 -9.54 -21.59 36.18
C VAL A 221 -10.55 -22.53 35.51
N ARG A 222 -11.86 -22.32 35.71
CA ARG A 222 -12.88 -23.10 34.98
C ARG A 222 -12.77 -22.92 33.48
N LEU A 223 -12.58 -21.69 33.01
CA LEU A 223 -12.45 -21.37 31.59
C LEU A 223 -11.19 -22.00 31.00
N VAL A 224 -10.03 -21.86 31.67
CA VAL A 224 -8.76 -22.48 31.28
C VAL A 224 -8.87 -24.00 31.25
N CYS A 225 -9.53 -24.62 32.24
CA CYS A 225 -9.74 -26.06 32.25
C CYS A 225 -10.55 -26.55 31.04
N VAL A 226 -11.62 -25.85 30.66
CA VAL A 226 -12.42 -26.19 29.47
C VAL A 226 -11.60 -26.00 28.19
N PHE A 227 -10.82 -24.93 28.11
CA PHE A 227 -9.91 -24.67 27.00
C PHE A 227 -8.85 -25.78 26.84
N LEU A 228 -8.15 -26.14 27.93
CA LEU A 228 -7.18 -27.24 27.92
C LEU A 228 -7.82 -28.58 27.55
N GLN A 229 -9.03 -28.87 28.04
CA GLN A 229 -9.78 -30.07 27.62
C GLN A 229 -10.06 -30.08 26.11
N SER A 230 -10.37 -28.92 25.51
CA SER A 230 -10.57 -28.78 24.06
C SER A 230 -9.29 -29.11 23.29
N LEU A 231 -8.16 -28.53 23.68
CA LEU A 231 -6.86 -28.76 23.01
C LEU A 231 -6.41 -30.23 23.09
N ILE A 232 -6.62 -30.87 24.24
CA ILE A 232 -6.27 -32.27 24.47
C ILE A 232 -7.15 -33.19 23.61
N ARG A 233 -8.47 -32.95 23.58
CA ARG A 233 -9.41 -33.77 22.80
C ARG A 233 -9.13 -33.70 21.30
N ASN A 234 -8.76 -32.52 20.80
CA ASN A 234 -8.43 -32.31 19.39
C ASN A 234 -7.01 -32.78 19.02
N ARG A 235 -6.24 -33.36 19.97
CA ARG A 235 -4.87 -33.85 19.79
C ARG A 235 -3.87 -32.82 19.22
N ILE A 236 -4.07 -31.56 19.55
CA ILE A 236 -3.22 -30.47 19.05
C ILE A 236 -1.88 -30.45 19.82
N ILE A 237 -1.91 -30.86 21.09
CA ILE A 237 -0.77 -30.84 22.00
C ILE A 237 -0.22 -32.26 22.18
N ASP A 238 1.12 -32.40 22.11
CA ASP A 238 1.79 -33.59 22.62
C ASP A 238 1.80 -33.52 24.15
N VAL A 239 1.06 -34.43 24.78
CA VAL A 239 0.79 -34.43 26.22
C VAL A 239 2.08 -34.49 27.03
N LYS A 240 3.17 -35.04 26.48
CA LYS A 240 4.43 -35.27 27.18
C LYS A 240 5.13 -33.99 27.64
N ASP A 241 5.09 -32.93 26.83
CA ASP A 241 5.86 -31.71 27.10
C ASP A 241 5.13 -30.74 28.05
N LEU A 242 3.81 -30.84 28.15
CA LEU A 242 2.97 -30.00 29.02
C LEU A 242 2.41 -30.76 30.23
N PHE A 243 2.68 -32.06 30.35
CA PHE A 243 2.07 -32.91 31.38
C PHE A 243 2.34 -32.38 32.78
N ILE A 244 3.60 -32.07 33.09
CA ILE A 244 4.04 -31.70 34.44
C ILE A 244 3.40 -30.37 34.85
N GLU A 245 3.40 -29.38 33.97
CA GLU A 245 2.86 -28.04 34.22
C GLU A 245 1.33 -28.08 34.41
N VAL A 246 0.62 -28.75 33.49
CA VAL A 246 -0.85 -28.89 33.56
C VAL A 246 -1.27 -29.76 34.75
N GLN A 247 -0.49 -30.79 35.09
CA GLN A 247 -0.75 -31.63 36.25
C GLN A 247 -0.57 -30.86 37.56
N ALA A 248 0.51 -30.08 37.69
CA ALA A 248 0.75 -29.22 38.85
C ALA A 248 -0.42 -28.23 39.05
N PHE A 249 -0.82 -27.55 37.97
CA PHE A 249 -1.99 -26.67 37.97
C PHE A 249 -3.27 -27.38 38.43
N CYS A 250 -3.55 -28.58 37.91
CA CYS A 250 -4.73 -29.32 38.30
C CYS A 250 -4.74 -29.74 39.79
N ILE A 251 -3.55 -30.01 40.37
CA ILE A 251 -3.40 -30.38 41.78
C ILE A 251 -3.64 -29.14 42.66
N GLU A 252 -3.05 -28.01 42.30
CA GLU A 252 -3.21 -26.74 43.02
C GLU A 252 -4.69 -26.31 43.08
N PHE A 253 -5.37 -26.37 41.94
CA PHE A 253 -6.78 -26.00 41.83
C PHE A 253 -7.76 -27.20 41.97
N SER A 254 -7.31 -28.29 42.60
CA SER A 254 -8.08 -29.55 42.73
C SER A 254 -9.46 -29.42 43.38
N ARG A 255 -9.71 -28.34 44.14
CA ARG A 255 -11.03 -28.03 44.71
C ARG A 255 -12.08 -27.69 43.63
N ILE A 256 -11.64 -27.30 42.44
CA ILE A 256 -12.50 -26.96 41.31
C ILE A 256 -12.80 -28.24 40.53
N ARG A 257 -14.09 -28.49 40.28
CA ARG A 257 -14.57 -29.72 39.64
C ARG A 257 -13.97 -29.91 38.24
N GLU A 258 -13.82 -28.82 37.50
CA GLU A 258 -13.28 -28.77 36.15
C GLU A 258 -11.79 -29.17 36.12
N ALA A 259 -11.00 -28.72 37.11
CA ALA A 259 -9.59 -29.10 37.26
C ALA A 259 -9.45 -30.59 37.63
N ALA A 260 -10.28 -31.08 38.56
CA ALA A 260 -10.32 -32.51 38.89
C ALA A 260 -10.76 -33.38 37.69
N GLY A 261 -11.63 -32.85 36.82
CA GLY A 261 -12.03 -33.49 35.57
C GLY A 261 -10.90 -33.54 34.55
N LEU A 262 -10.17 -32.42 34.37
CA LEU A 262 -9.01 -32.33 33.49
C LEU A 262 -7.89 -33.30 33.92
N PHE A 263 -7.59 -33.38 35.23
CA PHE A 263 -6.60 -34.32 35.76
C PHE A 263 -6.92 -35.78 35.41
N ARG A 264 -8.19 -36.19 35.56
CA ARG A 264 -8.63 -37.55 35.20
C ARG A 264 -8.49 -37.81 33.70
N LEU A 265 -8.76 -36.82 32.86
CA LEU A 265 -8.57 -36.91 31.42
C LEU A 265 -7.08 -37.11 31.07
N LEU A 266 -6.18 -36.33 31.67
CA LEU A 266 -4.73 -36.48 31.48
C LEU A 266 -4.25 -37.88 31.86
N LYS A 267 -4.63 -38.37 33.05
CA LYS A 267 -4.23 -39.70 33.53
C LYS A 267 -4.80 -40.83 32.67
N GLY A 268 -6.00 -40.64 32.12
CA GLY A 268 -6.60 -41.59 31.17
C GLY A 268 -5.79 -41.74 29.89
N LEU A 269 -5.24 -40.63 29.37
CA LEU A 269 -4.41 -40.63 28.15
C LEU A 269 -3.01 -41.23 28.40
N GLU A 270 -2.42 -40.97 29.57
CA GLU A 270 -1.16 -41.58 29.99
C GLU A 270 -1.24 -43.12 30.00
N ASN A 271 -2.33 -43.66 30.53
CA ASN A 271 -2.58 -45.11 30.58
C ASN A 271 -2.82 -45.72 29.19
N GLN A 272 -3.39 -44.98 28.25
CA GLN A 272 -3.57 -45.45 26.85
C GLN A 272 -2.25 -45.47 26.07
N GLY A 273 -1.38 -44.47 26.28
CA GLY A 273 -0.06 -44.41 25.66
C GLY A 273 0.88 -45.53 26.11
N THR A 274 0.81 -45.92 27.39
CA THR A 274 1.59 -47.03 27.95
C THR A 274 1.07 -48.40 27.52
N SER A 275 -0.25 -48.53 27.32
CA SER A 275 -0.87 -49.79 26.89
C SER A 275 -0.54 -50.18 25.44
N SER A 276 -0.37 -49.22 24.51
CA SER A 276 0.01 -49.53 23.12
C SER A 276 1.43 -50.07 22.98
N CYS A 277 2.37 -49.65 23.85
CA CYS A 277 3.73 -50.19 23.83
C CYS A 277 3.83 -51.61 24.40
N ALA A 278 2.91 -52.02 25.29
CA ALA A 278 2.95 -53.35 25.92
C ALA A 278 2.61 -54.50 24.96
N TRP A 279 1.88 -54.24 23.87
CA TRP A 279 1.48 -55.26 22.90
C TRP A 279 2.49 -55.48 21.76
N ALA A 280 3.44 -54.57 21.55
CA ALA A 280 4.48 -54.71 20.53
C ALA A 280 5.64 -55.63 20.96
N GLY A 281 5.70 -56.05 22.24
CA GLY A 281 6.79 -56.85 22.79
C GLY A 281 6.51 -58.35 22.97
N GLN A 282 5.34 -58.86 22.59
CA GLN A 282 4.95 -60.27 22.83
C GLN A 282 4.81 -61.13 21.55
N GLY A 283 5.28 -60.63 20.40
CA GLY A 283 5.07 -61.28 19.09
C GLY A 283 6.22 -62.12 18.53
N GLU A 284 7.34 -62.33 19.24
CA GLU A 284 8.51 -63.02 18.67
C GLU A 284 9.01 -64.15 19.57
N LYS A 285 8.13 -65.12 19.85
CA LYS A 285 8.55 -66.40 20.41
C LYS A 285 7.53 -67.50 20.11
N THR A 286 7.48 -67.95 18.85
CA THR A 286 7.14 -69.32 18.40
C THR A 286 6.77 -69.34 16.91
N ARG A 287 7.71 -69.69 16.03
CA ARG A 287 7.75 -70.98 15.31
C ARG A 287 9.00 -71.08 14.46
#